data_AF-A0A961T5H1-F1
#
_entry.id   AF-A0A961T5H1-F1
#
_cell.length_a   1.000
_cell.length_b   1.000
_cell.length_c   1.000
_cell.angle_alpha   90.00
_cell.angle_beta   90.00
_cell.angle_gamma   90.00
#
_symmetry.space_group_name_H-M   'P 1'
#
loop_
_entity.id
_entity.type
_entity.pdbx_description
1 polymer ?
#
loop_
_entity_poly.entity_id
_entity_poly.type
_entity_poly.pdbx_seq_one_letter_code
_entity_poly.pdbx_strand_id
1 'polypeptide(L)'
;NPPTEILSIGRTVQVQIIGINQETHRISIGMKQLEKDPWEGIGGKYPIGKRVEGKVTNITDYGAFVELEPGIEGLIHVSEMSWTKKNVHPGKILSTTQEVDVVVLEVDPQKRRISLGLKQTLDNPWEAFANNHPVGSVVEGEVKNKTEFGLFIGLDGDVDGMVHLSDLDWNRPGEQVMEEYNRGDMVQAQVLDVDVEKERISLGIKQLGQDSVGAAAASGDLRKNAVVTAEVVAVKDGGLEVKLVDHDMETFIKRSDLSRDRDEQRPERFAVGQKVDARVTTFDKKTRRITVSIKALEIAEEKEAVAQFGSTDSGASLGDILGAALKKQGDKEEK
;
A
#
# COMPACT_ATOMS: atom_id res chain seq x y z
N ASN A 1 -44.34 26.41 -30.36
CA ASN A 1 -44.95 27.74 -30.10
C ASN A 1 -45.69 28.21 -31.34
N PRO A 2 -47.02 28.29 -31.31
CA PRO A 2 -47.81 28.85 -32.41
C PRO A 2 -47.48 30.35 -32.59
N PRO A 3 -47.30 30.85 -33.84
CA PRO A 3 -46.87 32.24 -34.11
C PRO A 3 -47.86 33.32 -33.64
N THR A 4 -49.11 32.93 -33.43
CA THR A 4 -50.23 33.83 -33.10
C THR A 4 -50.17 34.38 -31.67
N GLU A 5 -49.41 33.76 -30.77
CA GLU A 5 -49.31 34.18 -29.36
C GLU A 5 -48.21 35.23 -29.09
N ILE A 6 -47.28 35.44 -30.03
CA ILE A 6 -46.06 36.26 -29.80
C ILE A 6 -46.15 37.63 -30.51
N LEU A 7 -47.12 37.82 -31.41
CA LEU A 7 -47.20 38.97 -32.30
C LEU A 7 -48.53 39.70 -32.17
N SER A 8 -48.46 40.98 -31.79
CA SER A 8 -49.60 41.89 -31.79
C SER A 8 -49.83 42.46 -33.20
N ILE A 9 -51.09 42.55 -33.62
CA ILE A 9 -51.50 43.13 -34.91
C ILE A 9 -51.00 44.58 -34.96
N GLY A 10 -50.17 44.93 -35.95
CA GLY A 10 -49.59 46.27 -36.15
C GLY A 10 -48.11 46.43 -35.79
N ARG A 11 -47.44 45.38 -35.26
CA ARG A 11 -46.00 45.42 -34.98
C ARG A 11 -45.17 45.25 -36.26
N THR A 12 -44.23 46.16 -36.52
CA THR A 12 -43.21 45.98 -37.56
C THR A 12 -42.22 44.90 -37.11
N VAL A 13 -42.10 43.83 -37.89
CA VAL A 13 -41.18 42.72 -37.64
C VAL A 13 -40.12 42.67 -38.73
N GLN A 14 -38.85 42.52 -38.34
CA GLN A 14 -37.81 42.14 -39.29
C GLN A 14 -37.97 40.66 -39.58
N VAL A 15 -37.89 40.30 -40.84
CA VAL A 15 -38.13 38.94 -41.33
C VAL A 15 -37.29 38.69 -42.58
N GLN A 16 -36.78 37.47 -42.76
CA GLN A 16 -35.97 37.10 -43.91
C GLN A 16 -36.82 36.34 -44.94
N ILE A 17 -36.58 36.62 -46.23
CA ILE A 17 -37.29 35.93 -47.32
C ILE A 17 -36.67 34.53 -47.47
N ILE A 18 -37.44 33.48 -47.18
CA ILE A 18 -37.01 32.08 -47.31
C ILE A 18 -37.10 31.64 -48.77
N GLY A 19 -38.14 32.07 -49.47
CA GLY A 19 -38.39 31.65 -50.84
C GLY A 19 -39.43 32.51 -51.53
N ILE A 20 -39.17 32.79 -52.80
CA ILE A 20 -40.10 33.52 -53.67
C ILE A 20 -40.57 32.54 -54.72
N ASN A 21 -41.86 32.23 -54.71
CA ASN A 21 -42.48 31.44 -55.76
C ASN A 21 -43.05 32.41 -56.80
N GLN A 22 -42.35 32.57 -57.93
CA GLN A 22 -42.69 33.55 -58.98
C GLN A 22 -44.00 33.22 -59.72
N GLU A 23 -44.38 31.94 -59.82
CA GLU A 23 -45.63 31.54 -60.51
C GLU A 23 -46.86 31.90 -59.67
N THR A 24 -46.77 31.75 -58.35
CA THR A 24 -47.90 32.02 -57.43
C THR A 24 -47.85 33.41 -56.80
N HIS A 25 -46.79 34.20 -57.06
CA HIS A 25 -46.52 35.49 -56.41
C HIS A 25 -46.52 35.42 -54.86
N ARG A 26 -46.30 34.23 -54.30
CA ARG A 26 -46.25 34.02 -52.84
C ARG A 26 -44.81 34.16 -52.36
N ILE A 27 -44.63 35.00 -51.35
CA ILE A 27 -43.36 35.20 -50.66
C ILE A 27 -43.45 34.43 -49.34
N SER A 28 -42.62 33.40 -49.20
CA SER A 28 -42.46 32.67 -47.94
C SER A 28 -41.45 33.42 -47.10
N ILE A 29 -41.91 33.92 -45.95
CA ILE A 29 -41.11 34.75 -45.06
C ILE A 29 -40.87 33.98 -43.74
N GLY A 30 -39.64 34.01 -43.25
CA GLY A 30 -39.20 33.35 -42.02
C GLY A 30 -38.73 34.33 -40.96
N MET A 31 -39.20 34.14 -39.73
CA MET A 31 -38.71 34.90 -38.56
C MET A 31 -37.56 34.17 -37.84
N LYS A 32 -37.51 32.82 -37.92
CA LYS A 32 -36.52 31.96 -37.26
C LYS A 32 -35.08 32.12 -37.76
N GLN A 33 -34.86 32.78 -38.90
CA GLN A 33 -33.53 32.91 -39.52
C GLN A 33 -32.79 34.19 -39.08
N LEU A 34 -33.46 35.08 -38.34
CA LEU A 34 -32.85 36.29 -37.77
C LEU A 34 -32.20 36.05 -36.41
N GLU A 35 -32.52 34.94 -35.76
CA GLU A 35 -31.81 34.49 -34.58
C GLU A 35 -30.42 34.04 -35.03
N LYS A 36 -29.38 34.75 -34.58
CA LYS A 36 -27.98 34.37 -34.85
C LYS A 36 -27.80 32.91 -34.44
N ASP A 37 -27.20 32.11 -35.32
CA ASP A 37 -26.90 30.72 -34.99
C ASP A 37 -26.05 30.73 -33.70
N PRO A 38 -26.50 30.12 -32.58
CA PRO A 38 -25.77 30.16 -31.32
C PRO A 38 -24.40 29.46 -31.41
N TRP A 39 -24.17 28.71 -32.49
CA TRP A 39 -22.91 28.04 -32.83
C TRP A 39 -21.89 28.96 -33.52
N GLU A 40 -22.32 30.10 -34.08
CA GLU A 40 -21.40 31.10 -34.66
C GLU A 40 -20.65 31.82 -33.53
N GLY A 41 -19.48 31.30 -33.16
CA GLY A 41 -18.63 31.85 -32.09
C GLY A 41 -18.41 30.91 -30.90
N ILE A 42 -18.91 29.67 -30.97
CA ILE A 42 -18.76 28.66 -29.89
C ILE A 42 -17.29 28.46 -29.49
N GLY A 43 -16.38 28.41 -30.47
CA GLY A 43 -14.94 28.18 -30.25
C GLY A 43 -14.23 29.32 -29.51
N GLY A 44 -14.80 30.52 -29.50
CA GLY A 44 -14.27 31.66 -28.72
C GLY A 44 -14.87 31.75 -27.32
N LYS A 45 -16.14 31.38 -27.15
CA LYS A 45 -16.84 31.41 -25.85
C LYS A 45 -16.44 30.26 -24.91
N TYR A 46 -16.19 29.08 -25.49
CA TYR A 46 -15.94 27.84 -24.77
C TYR A 46 -14.57 27.25 -25.17
N PRO A 47 -13.45 27.85 -24.71
CA PRO A 47 -12.15 27.22 -24.86
C PRO A 47 -12.08 25.91 -24.06
N ILE A 48 -11.31 24.96 -24.57
CA ILE A 48 -11.03 23.68 -23.91
C ILE A 48 -10.43 23.95 -22.53
N GLY A 49 -10.93 23.25 -21.50
CA GLY A 49 -10.51 23.38 -20.10
C GLY A 49 -11.27 24.44 -19.29
N LYS A 50 -12.20 25.18 -19.89
CA LYS A 50 -13.03 26.15 -19.15
C LYS A 50 -14.12 25.46 -18.35
N ARG A 51 -14.27 25.86 -17.07
CA ARG A 51 -15.41 25.50 -16.20
C ARG A 51 -16.64 26.32 -16.59
N VAL A 52 -17.76 25.65 -16.76
CA VAL A 52 -19.03 26.23 -17.16
C VAL A 52 -20.16 25.55 -16.39
N GLU A 53 -21.15 26.33 -16.00
CA GLU A 53 -22.38 25.83 -15.38
C GLU A 53 -23.36 25.43 -16.48
N GLY A 54 -24.06 24.32 -16.28
CA GLY A 54 -25.08 23.87 -17.21
C GLY A 54 -26.17 23.05 -16.52
N LYS A 55 -27.33 22.99 -17.16
CA LYS A 55 -28.52 22.31 -16.64
C LYS A 55 -28.72 20.97 -17.32
N VAL A 56 -28.87 19.90 -16.55
CA VAL A 56 -29.14 18.56 -17.08
C VAL A 56 -30.53 18.53 -17.70
N THR A 57 -30.62 18.33 -19.02
CA THR A 57 -31.89 18.23 -19.75
C THR A 57 -32.37 16.78 -19.84
N ASN A 58 -31.45 15.87 -20.14
CA ASN A 58 -31.78 14.46 -20.34
C ASN A 58 -30.64 13.54 -19.87
N ILE A 59 -30.99 12.35 -19.39
CA ILE A 59 -30.03 11.35 -18.94
C ILE A 59 -30.29 10.06 -19.72
N THR A 60 -29.24 9.48 -20.29
CA THR A 60 -29.28 8.21 -21.03
C THR A 60 -28.28 7.23 -20.42
N ASP A 61 -28.34 5.95 -20.81
CA ASP A 61 -27.41 4.94 -20.24
C ASP A 61 -25.94 5.18 -20.60
N TYR A 62 -25.67 5.93 -21.66
CA TYR A 62 -24.30 6.24 -22.13
C TYR A 62 -23.81 7.63 -21.72
N GLY A 63 -24.66 8.47 -21.12
CA GLY A 63 -24.26 9.81 -20.71
C GLY A 63 -25.38 10.72 -20.20
N ALA A 64 -25.04 11.98 -19.96
CA ALA A 64 -26.00 13.02 -19.59
C ALA A 64 -25.87 14.20 -20.54
N PHE A 65 -27.01 14.73 -20.99
CA PHE A 65 -27.09 15.94 -21.79
C PHE A 65 -27.26 17.14 -20.87
N VAL A 66 -26.39 18.12 -21.04
CA VAL A 66 -26.34 19.35 -20.27
C VAL A 66 -26.48 20.53 -21.21
N GLU A 67 -27.52 21.33 -20.98
CA GLU A 67 -27.73 22.59 -21.68
C GLU A 67 -26.89 23.69 -21.01
N LEU A 68 -26.02 24.31 -21.80
CA LEU A 68 -25.13 25.39 -21.34
C LEU A 68 -25.73 26.76 -21.62
N GLU A 69 -26.24 26.92 -22.84
CA GLU A 69 -26.93 28.12 -23.33
C GLU A 69 -28.10 27.66 -24.22
N PRO A 70 -29.14 28.50 -24.41
CA PRO A 70 -30.27 28.16 -25.27
C PRO A 70 -29.83 27.73 -26.68
N GLY A 71 -30.03 26.45 -27.02
CA GLY A 71 -29.63 25.88 -28.31
C GLY A 71 -28.21 25.30 -28.39
N ILE A 72 -27.48 25.25 -27.26
CA ILE A 72 -26.18 24.59 -27.12
C ILE A 72 -26.28 23.51 -26.06
N GLU A 73 -26.14 22.26 -26.51
CA GLU A 73 -26.12 21.08 -25.65
C GLU A 73 -24.73 20.46 -25.65
N GLY A 74 -24.26 20.09 -24.47
CA GLY A 74 -23.08 19.26 -24.28
C GLY A 74 -23.44 17.89 -23.73
N LEU A 75 -22.59 16.91 -24.02
CA LEU A 75 -22.73 15.54 -23.55
C LEU A 75 -21.62 15.21 -22.58
N ILE A 76 -21.98 14.71 -21.40
CA ILE A 76 -21.07 14.09 -20.46
C ILE A 76 -21.12 12.58 -20.71
N HIS A 77 -19.98 11.98 -21.07
CA HIS A 77 -19.89 10.54 -21.22
C HIS A 77 -19.86 9.86 -19.84
N VAL A 78 -20.39 8.65 -19.70
CA VAL A 78 -20.36 7.90 -18.41
C VAL A 78 -18.95 7.77 -17.82
N SER A 79 -17.93 7.66 -18.67
CA SER A 79 -16.54 7.59 -18.24
C SER A 79 -16.02 8.90 -17.64
N GLU A 80 -16.66 10.04 -17.92
CA GLU A 80 -16.26 11.37 -17.46
C GLU A 80 -17.10 11.88 -16.27
N MET A 81 -17.96 11.03 -15.69
CA MET A 81 -18.81 11.38 -14.55
C MET A 81 -18.20 11.05 -13.18
N SER A 82 -17.33 10.04 -13.09
CA SER A 82 -16.71 9.64 -11.83
C SER A 82 -15.34 9.02 -12.07
N TRP A 83 -14.38 9.38 -11.22
CA TRP A 83 -13.04 8.79 -11.18
C TRP A 83 -13.07 7.31 -10.76
N THR A 84 -13.85 7.00 -9.74
CA THR A 84 -13.76 5.72 -9.03
C THR A 84 -14.71 4.65 -9.55
N LYS A 85 -15.91 5.03 -10.03
CA LYS A 85 -16.97 4.05 -10.32
C LYS A 85 -17.44 4.16 -11.78
N LYS A 86 -16.81 3.35 -12.64
CA LYS A 86 -17.12 3.28 -14.09
C LYS A 86 -18.51 2.70 -14.42
N ASN A 87 -19.18 2.04 -13.46
CA ASN A 87 -20.44 1.28 -13.69
C ASN A 87 -21.65 1.84 -12.95
N VAL A 88 -21.68 3.13 -12.60
CA VAL A 88 -22.86 3.73 -11.95
C VAL A 88 -23.77 4.31 -13.02
N HIS A 89 -25.06 3.98 -12.94
CA HIS A 89 -26.05 4.60 -13.82
C HIS A 89 -26.05 6.12 -13.60
N PRO A 90 -25.98 6.92 -14.68
CA PRO A 90 -25.87 8.37 -14.59
C PRO A 90 -27.04 9.03 -13.85
N GLY A 91 -28.23 8.43 -13.89
CA GLY A 91 -29.41 8.89 -13.16
C GLY A 91 -29.33 8.74 -11.64
N LYS A 92 -28.32 8.04 -11.10
CA LYS A 92 -28.04 7.99 -9.66
C LYS A 92 -27.03 9.05 -9.22
N ILE A 93 -26.23 9.56 -10.15
CA ILE A 93 -25.22 10.60 -9.91
C ILE A 93 -25.83 11.99 -10.13
N LEU A 94 -26.63 12.14 -11.18
CA LEU A 94 -27.21 13.40 -11.62
C LEU A 94 -28.73 13.31 -11.65
N SER A 95 -29.40 14.38 -11.20
CA SER A 95 -30.85 14.51 -11.34
C SER A 95 -31.20 15.27 -12.62
N THR A 96 -32.29 14.88 -13.28
CA THR A 96 -32.85 15.68 -14.37
C THR A 96 -33.22 17.06 -13.84
N THR A 97 -32.87 18.14 -14.56
CA THR A 97 -33.07 19.55 -14.16
C THR A 97 -32.04 20.11 -13.18
N GLN A 98 -31.07 19.32 -12.68
CA GLN A 98 -30.03 19.82 -11.79
C GLN A 98 -29.03 20.72 -12.55
N GLU A 99 -28.58 21.78 -11.90
CA GLU A 99 -27.44 22.60 -12.34
C GLU A 99 -26.13 21.95 -11.90
N VAL A 100 -25.20 21.80 -12.83
CA VAL A 100 -23.91 21.11 -12.63
C VAL A 100 -22.77 21.94 -13.20
N ASP A 101 -21.65 21.93 -12.47
CA ASP A 101 -20.37 22.46 -12.94
C ASP A 101 -19.65 21.43 -13.80
N VAL A 102 -19.32 21.80 -15.03
CA VAL A 102 -18.67 20.92 -16.01
C VAL A 102 -17.52 21.63 -16.69
N VAL A 103 -16.54 20.84 -17.15
CA VAL A 103 -15.40 21.34 -17.93
C VAL A 103 -15.58 20.97 -19.39
N VAL A 104 -15.28 21.92 -20.28
CA VAL A 104 -15.26 21.67 -21.73
C VAL A 104 -14.02 20.85 -22.09
N LEU A 105 -14.19 19.61 -22.55
CA LEU A 105 -13.08 18.76 -23.01
C LEU A 105 -12.83 18.92 -24.50
N GLU A 106 -13.91 18.92 -25.29
CA GLU A 106 -13.83 18.99 -26.74
C GLU A 106 -15.04 19.75 -27.29
N VAL A 107 -14.82 20.54 -28.34
CA VAL A 107 -15.87 21.28 -29.04
C VAL A 107 -15.78 20.93 -30.52
N ASP A 108 -16.83 20.30 -31.05
CA ASP A 108 -16.99 20.02 -32.49
C ASP A 108 -18.05 21.00 -33.07
N PRO A 109 -17.62 22.12 -33.68
CA PRO A 109 -18.53 23.09 -34.27
C PRO A 109 -19.21 22.57 -35.54
N GLN A 110 -18.66 21.57 -36.23
CA GLN A 110 -19.26 21.02 -37.45
C GLN A 110 -20.45 20.11 -37.11
N LYS A 111 -20.29 19.25 -36.10
CA LYS A 111 -21.35 18.33 -35.66
C LYS A 111 -22.30 18.94 -34.64
N ARG A 112 -22.04 20.19 -34.22
CA ARG A 112 -22.79 20.88 -33.17
C ARG A 112 -22.82 20.06 -31.87
N ARG A 113 -21.64 19.64 -31.39
CA ARG A 113 -21.48 18.84 -30.15
C ARG A 113 -20.36 19.38 -29.28
N ILE A 114 -20.58 19.33 -27.96
CA ILE A 114 -19.57 19.66 -26.96
C ILE A 114 -19.44 18.46 -26.03
N SER A 115 -18.22 17.96 -25.87
CA SER A 115 -17.91 16.92 -24.88
C SER A 115 -17.58 17.61 -23.56
N LEU A 116 -18.33 17.28 -22.53
CA LEU A 116 -18.20 17.84 -21.18
C LEU A 116 -17.66 16.77 -20.23
N GLY A 117 -16.85 17.20 -19.27
CA GLY A 117 -16.32 16.37 -18.20
C GLY A 117 -16.72 16.88 -16.83
N LEU A 118 -17.19 15.97 -15.97
CA LEU A 118 -17.53 16.26 -14.57
C LEU A 118 -16.38 15.86 -13.62
N LYS A 119 -15.42 15.08 -14.11
CA LYS A 119 -14.23 14.65 -13.37
C LYS A 119 -13.30 15.79 -13.00
N GLN A 120 -13.15 16.79 -13.87
CA GLN A 120 -12.12 17.83 -13.82
C GLN A 120 -12.53 19.01 -12.93
N THR A 121 -13.78 19.01 -12.46
CA THR A 121 -14.25 19.87 -11.36
C THR A 121 -13.98 19.25 -10.00
N LEU A 122 -13.82 17.93 -9.92
CA LEU A 122 -13.44 17.22 -8.70
C LEU A 122 -11.91 17.13 -8.62
N ASP A 123 -11.35 17.42 -7.45
CA ASP A 123 -9.92 17.23 -7.21
C ASP A 123 -9.55 15.76 -7.43
N ASN A 124 -8.41 15.51 -8.07
CA ASN A 124 -7.95 14.16 -8.32
C ASN A 124 -7.74 13.45 -6.97
N PRO A 125 -8.52 12.40 -6.64
CA PRO A 125 -8.45 11.77 -5.34
C PRO A 125 -7.07 11.16 -5.07
N TRP A 126 -6.32 10.77 -6.11
CA TRP A 126 -4.94 10.30 -5.98
C TRP A 126 -3.94 11.42 -5.67
N GLU A 127 -4.13 12.63 -6.20
CA GLU A 127 -3.29 13.78 -5.84
C GLU A 127 -3.60 14.25 -4.42
N ALA A 128 -4.88 14.33 -4.06
CA ALA A 128 -5.30 14.63 -2.69
C ALA A 128 -4.75 13.59 -1.72
N PHE A 129 -4.80 12.30 -2.08
CA PHE A 129 -4.22 11.23 -1.29
C PHE A 129 -2.70 11.34 -1.21
N ALA A 130 -1.98 11.55 -2.31
CA ALA A 130 -0.52 11.71 -2.31
C ALA A 130 -0.05 12.89 -1.44
N ASN A 131 -0.83 13.98 -1.41
CA ASN A 131 -0.55 15.14 -0.58
C ASN A 131 -0.84 14.91 0.90
N ASN A 132 -1.94 14.23 1.23
CA ASN A 132 -2.34 13.95 2.61
C ASN A 132 -1.55 12.80 3.23
N HIS A 133 -1.12 11.83 2.41
CA HIS A 133 -0.50 10.57 2.81
C HIS A 133 0.78 10.35 1.99
N PRO A 134 1.91 10.96 2.41
CA PRO A 134 3.20 10.71 1.76
C PRO A 134 3.64 9.25 1.94
N VAL A 135 4.50 8.78 1.04
CA VAL A 135 5.08 7.42 1.09
C VAL A 135 5.63 7.13 2.49
N GLY A 136 5.21 6.01 3.08
CA GLY A 136 5.51 5.59 4.45
C GLY A 136 4.41 5.90 5.47
N SER A 137 3.34 6.59 5.10
CA SER A 137 2.18 6.76 5.98
C SER A 137 1.41 5.45 6.16
N VAL A 138 0.93 5.20 7.38
CA VAL A 138 -0.02 4.12 7.66
C VAL A 138 -1.42 4.60 7.31
N VAL A 139 -2.15 3.77 6.58
CA VAL A 139 -3.54 4.01 6.17
C VAL A 139 -4.39 2.80 6.55
N GLU A 140 -5.63 3.07 6.91
CA GLU A 140 -6.62 2.06 7.21
C GLU A 140 -7.57 1.95 6.03
N GLY A 141 -7.99 0.74 5.68
CA GLY A 141 -8.95 0.56 4.60
C GLY A 141 -9.65 -0.78 4.63
N GLU A 142 -10.78 -0.83 3.92
CA GLU A 142 -11.63 -2.00 3.83
C GLU A 142 -11.20 -2.90 2.67
N VAL A 143 -11.07 -4.20 2.89
CA VAL A 143 -10.77 -5.16 1.81
C VAL A 143 -11.97 -5.26 0.86
N LYS A 144 -11.87 -4.64 -0.33
CA LYS A 144 -12.90 -4.72 -1.37
C LYS A 144 -12.87 -6.06 -2.09
N ASN A 145 -11.67 -6.52 -2.48
CA ASN A 145 -11.54 -7.76 -3.24
C ASN A 145 -10.21 -8.46 -3.00
N LYS A 146 -10.21 -9.77 -3.20
CA LYS A 146 -9.03 -10.63 -3.18
C LYS A 146 -8.84 -11.29 -4.53
N THR A 147 -7.63 -11.23 -5.06
CA THR A 147 -7.23 -11.90 -6.30
C THR A 147 -5.99 -12.75 -6.03
N GLU A 148 -5.65 -13.66 -6.94
CA GLU A 148 -4.49 -14.55 -6.78
C GLU A 148 -3.14 -13.81 -6.66
N PHE A 149 -3.08 -12.56 -7.14
CA PHE A 149 -1.86 -11.75 -7.13
C PHE A 149 -1.78 -10.76 -5.96
N GLY A 150 -2.87 -10.55 -5.20
CA GLY A 150 -2.86 -9.56 -4.13
C GLY A 150 -4.23 -9.23 -3.52
N LEU A 151 -4.19 -8.37 -2.51
CA LEU A 151 -5.37 -7.86 -1.79
C LEU A 151 -5.65 -6.42 -2.24
N PHE A 152 -6.91 -6.13 -2.61
CA PHE A 152 -7.36 -4.78 -2.90
C PHE A 152 -8.05 -4.18 -1.69
N ILE A 153 -7.45 -3.13 -1.15
CA ILE A 153 -7.92 -2.38 0.00
C ILE A 153 -8.47 -1.05 -0.51
N GLY A 154 -9.74 -0.76 -0.23
CA GLY A 154 -10.33 0.54 -0.44
C GLY A 154 -9.92 1.48 0.68
N LEU A 155 -9.26 2.58 0.32
CA LEU A 155 -8.82 3.63 1.24
C LEU A 155 -9.81 4.80 1.23
N ASP A 156 -9.66 5.69 2.20
CA ASP A 156 -10.37 6.96 2.21
C ASP A 156 -10.08 7.78 0.95
N GLY A 157 -11.11 8.46 0.44
CA GLY A 157 -11.05 9.21 -0.82
C GLY A 157 -11.42 8.39 -2.06
N ASP A 158 -12.08 7.23 -1.90
CA ASP A 158 -12.55 6.42 -3.03
C ASP A 158 -11.36 5.94 -3.91
N VAL A 159 -10.19 5.74 -3.29
CA VAL A 159 -8.97 5.24 -3.93
C VAL A 159 -8.75 3.76 -3.56
N ASP A 160 -8.28 2.97 -4.51
CA ASP A 160 -7.95 1.56 -4.30
C ASP A 160 -6.44 1.36 -4.20
N GLY A 161 -6.00 0.73 -3.11
CA GLY A 161 -4.63 0.30 -2.90
C GLY A 161 -4.49 -1.21 -3.09
N MET A 162 -3.36 -1.64 -3.66
CA MET A 162 -3.05 -3.03 -3.94
C MET A 162 -1.89 -3.49 -3.05
N VAL A 163 -2.12 -4.56 -2.29
CA VAL A 163 -1.07 -5.26 -1.52
C VAL A 163 -0.64 -6.50 -2.30
N HIS A 164 0.65 -6.61 -2.60
CA HIS A 164 1.19 -7.79 -3.26
C HIS A 164 1.34 -8.97 -2.27
N LEU A 165 1.16 -10.21 -2.75
CA LEU A 165 1.31 -11.44 -1.95
C LEU A 165 2.67 -11.59 -1.25
N SER A 166 3.72 -10.95 -1.77
CA SER A 166 5.06 -10.96 -1.17
C SER A 166 5.20 -10.07 0.07
N ASP A 167 4.22 -9.20 0.31
CA ASP A 167 4.18 -8.25 1.44
C ASP A 167 3.09 -8.58 2.47
N LEU A 168 2.41 -9.73 2.33
CA LEU A 168 1.43 -10.23 3.29
C LEU A 168 2.09 -10.95 4.47
N ASP A 169 3.08 -11.83 4.26
CA ASP A 169 3.85 -12.41 5.37
C ASP A 169 5.14 -13.11 4.90
N TRP A 170 6.12 -13.25 5.81
CA TRP A 170 7.44 -13.81 5.51
C TRP A 170 7.56 -15.32 5.73
N ASN A 171 6.65 -15.92 6.50
CA ASN A 171 6.83 -17.28 7.03
C ASN A 171 5.75 -18.30 6.60
N ARG A 172 4.65 -17.88 5.97
CA ARG A 172 3.57 -18.78 5.53
C ARG A 172 3.32 -18.65 4.02
N PRO A 173 2.90 -19.72 3.32
CA PRO A 173 2.45 -19.63 1.94
C PRO A 173 1.23 -18.69 1.86
N GLY A 174 1.29 -17.68 0.99
CA GLY A 174 0.33 -16.57 0.91
C GLY A 174 -1.14 -16.96 0.71
N GLU A 175 -1.41 -18.20 0.30
CA GLU A 175 -2.77 -18.77 0.21
C GLU A 175 -3.50 -18.84 1.56
N GLN A 176 -2.80 -19.20 2.65
CA GLN A 176 -3.44 -19.32 3.98
C GLN A 176 -3.75 -17.96 4.59
N VAL A 177 -2.93 -16.94 4.29
CA VAL A 177 -3.13 -15.57 4.77
C VAL A 177 -4.30 -14.91 4.02
N MET A 178 -4.54 -15.28 2.76
CA MET A 178 -5.72 -14.84 1.99
C MET A 178 -7.05 -15.43 2.49
N GLU A 179 -7.02 -16.51 3.25
CA GLU A 179 -8.20 -17.05 3.95
C GLU A 179 -8.48 -16.31 5.26
N GLU A 180 -7.46 -15.71 5.88
CA GLU A 180 -7.59 -14.93 7.11
C GLU A 180 -8.26 -13.57 6.90
N TYR A 181 -8.09 -12.97 5.71
CA TYR A 181 -8.73 -11.70 5.34
C TYR A 181 -10.01 -11.93 4.53
N ASN A 182 -11.14 -11.51 5.08
CA ASN A 182 -12.43 -11.50 4.40
C ASN A 182 -12.70 -10.18 3.69
N ARG A 183 -13.57 -10.23 2.69
CA ARG A 183 -14.09 -9.00 2.06
C ARG A 183 -14.86 -8.22 3.11
N GLY A 184 -14.52 -6.95 3.30
CA GLY A 184 -15.09 -6.08 4.32
C GLY A 184 -14.26 -5.92 5.58
N ASP A 185 -13.14 -6.64 5.71
CA ASP A 185 -12.27 -6.48 6.88
C ASP A 185 -11.48 -5.17 6.79
N MET A 186 -11.39 -4.47 7.93
CA MET A 186 -10.57 -3.28 8.09
C MET A 186 -9.12 -3.69 8.35
N VAL A 187 -8.22 -3.31 7.44
CA VAL A 187 -6.80 -3.63 7.52
C VAL A 187 -5.97 -2.35 7.52
N GLN A 188 -4.93 -2.35 8.34
CA GLN A 188 -3.93 -1.29 8.32
C GLN A 188 -2.82 -1.70 7.35
N ALA A 189 -2.47 -0.79 6.45
CA ALA A 189 -1.38 -0.99 5.50
C ALA A 189 -0.58 0.31 5.36
N GLN A 190 0.69 0.21 5.03
CA GLN A 190 1.53 1.37 4.80
C GLN A 190 1.68 1.63 3.31
N VAL A 191 1.66 2.90 2.93
CA VAL A 191 1.88 3.33 1.55
C VAL A 191 3.36 3.13 1.18
N LEU A 192 3.63 2.21 0.24
CA LEU A 192 4.98 1.95 -0.27
C LEU A 192 5.31 2.82 -1.48
N ASP A 193 4.33 3.02 -2.35
CA ASP A 193 4.49 3.77 -3.59
C ASP A 193 3.13 4.31 -4.07
N VAL A 194 3.12 5.52 -4.61
CA VAL A 194 1.93 6.19 -5.15
C VAL A 194 2.23 6.64 -6.57
N ASP A 195 1.60 6.00 -7.56
CA ASP A 195 1.70 6.36 -8.98
C ASP A 195 0.40 7.08 -9.39
N VAL A 196 0.45 8.42 -9.42
CA VAL A 196 -0.68 9.28 -9.78
C VAL A 196 -1.05 9.16 -11.26
N GLU A 197 -0.07 8.93 -12.14
CA GLU A 197 -0.32 8.79 -13.58
C GLU A 197 -1.04 7.49 -13.91
N LYS A 198 -0.70 6.41 -13.20
CA LYS A 198 -1.34 5.09 -13.38
C LYS A 198 -2.55 4.86 -12.49
N GLU A 199 -2.90 5.83 -11.62
CA GLU A 199 -4.00 5.71 -10.66
C GLU A 199 -3.81 4.48 -9.73
N ARG A 200 -2.57 4.18 -9.32
CA ARG A 200 -2.22 2.97 -8.55
C ARG A 200 -1.47 3.30 -7.27
N ILE A 201 -1.92 2.70 -6.16
CA ILE A 201 -1.23 2.79 -4.86
C ILE A 201 -0.76 1.40 -4.46
N SER A 202 0.54 1.25 -4.22
CA SER A 202 1.11 0.03 -3.67
C SER A 202 1.14 0.13 -2.15
N LEU A 203 0.48 -0.81 -1.49
CA LEU A 203 0.39 -0.88 -0.04
C LEU A 203 1.17 -2.11 0.47
N GLY A 204 1.68 -2.04 1.70
CA GLY A 204 2.34 -3.15 2.37
C GLY A 204 1.85 -3.30 3.81
N ILE A 205 1.42 -4.50 4.19
CA ILE A 205 0.97 -4.83 5.56
C ILE A 205 2.17 -5.18 6.47
N LYS A 206 3.26 -5.61 5.86
CA LYS A 206 4.50 -6.10 6.48
C LYS A 206 5.27 -5.12 7.38
N GLN A 207 5.06 -3.82 7.25
CA GLN A 207 5.81 -2.81 8.02
C GLN A 207 5.19 -2.52 9.40
N LEU A 208 3.92 -2.86 9.62
CA LEU A 208 3.25 -2.70 10.92
C LEU A 208 3.63 -3.79 11.93
N GLY A 209 4.01 -4.99 11.45
CA GLY A 209 4.52 -6.07 12.30
C GLY A 209 5.96 -5.89 12.79
N GLN A 210 6.63 -4.77 12.50
CA GLN A 210 8.03 -4.57 12.91
C GLN A 210 8.22 -4.08 14.35
N ASP A 211 7.18 -3.64 15.06
CA ASP A 211 7.36 -3.09 16.42
C ASP A 211 7.52 -4.14 17.53
N SER A 212 7.20 -5.42 17.29
CA SER A 212 7.51 -6.49 18.27
C SER A 212 8.95 -7.00 18.14
N VAL A 213 9.53 -6.98 16.94
CA VAL A 213 10.90 -7.46 16.70
C VAL A 213 11.94 -6.35 16.91
N GLY A 214 11.58 -5.08 16.67
CA GLY A 214 12.40 -3.92 17.03
C GLY A 214 12.62 -3.80 18.54
N ALA A 215 11.56 -4.04 19.33
CA ALA A 215 11.65 -4.06 20.79
C ALA A 215 12.48 -5.25 21.31
N ALA A 216 12.37 -6.44 20.70
CA ALA A 216 13.19 -7.61 21.06
C ALA A 216 14.65 -7.51 20.56
N ALA A 217 14.91 -6.76 19.48
CA ALA A 217 16.25 -6.46 19.02
C ALA A 217 16.93 -5.36 19.86
N ALA A 218 16.13 -4.44 20.43
CA ALA A 218 16.59 -3.42 21.38
C ALA A 218 16.76 -3.96 22.81
N SER A 219 16.07 -5.03 23.18
CA SER A 219 16.28 -5.74 24.46
C SER A 219 17.53 -6.61 24.45
N GLY A 220 18.30 -6.73 23.36
CA GLY A 220 19.59 -7.42 23.41
C GLY A 220 19.57 -8.90 23.79
N ASP A 221 18.39 -9.56 23.79
CA ASP A 221 18.24 -10.97 24.17
C ASP A 221 18.72 -11.96 23.07
N LEU A 222 18.82 -11.50 21.82
CA LEU A 222 19.31 -12.30 20.68
C LEU A 222 20.76 -11.95 20.28
N ARG A 223 21.64 -11.72 21.26
CA ARG A 223 23.07 -11.56 20.98
C ARG A 223 23.72 -12.92 20.68
N LYS A 224 24.71 -12.93 19.78
CA LYS A 224 25.60 -14.10 19.59
C LYS A 224 26.14 -14.51 20.96
N ASN A 225 26.07 -15.80 21.30
CA ASN A 225 26.35 -16.39 22.63
C ASN A 225 25.24 -16.29 23.70
N ALA A 226 24.04 -15.80 23.38
CA ALA A 226 22.90 -15.90 24.29
C ALA A 226 22.52 -17.38 24.53
N VAL A 227 22.10 -17.68 25.76
CA VAL A 227 21.51 -18.96 26.15
C VAL A 227 20.02 -18.86 25.87
N VAL A 228 19.50 -19.79 25.08
CA VAL A 228 18.09 -19.85 24.69
C VAL A 228 17.54 -21.22 25.03
N THR A 229 16.31 -21.26 25.53
CA THR A 229 15.61 -22.51 25.80
C THR A 229 14.86 -22.95 24.54
N ALA A 230 15.14 -24.17 24.07
CA ALA A 230 14.50 -24.75 22.91
C ALA A 230 13.75 -26.04 23.28
N GLU A 231 12.60 -26.28 22.67
CA GLU A 231 11.81 -27.48 22.84
C GLU A 231 12.03 -28.41 21.64
N VAL A 232 12.31 -29.69 21.88
CA VAL A 232 12.55 -30.67 20.81
C VAL A 232 11.25 -31.03 20.11
N VAL A 233 11.12 -30.69 18.83
CA VAL A 233 9.94 -31.02 18.00
C VAL A 233 10.10 -32.38 17.33
N ALA A 234 11.31 -32.68 16.83
CA ALA A 234 11.59 -33.97 16.20
C ALA A 234 13.04 -34.40 16.37
N VAL A 235 13.23 -35.70 16.55
CA VAL A 235 14.54 -36.36 16.63
C VAL A 235 14.82 -37.03 15.29
N LYS A 236 15.90 -36.64 14.60
CA LYS A 236 16.35 -37.25 13.33
C LYS A 236 17.74 -37.86 13.51
N ASP A 237 18.11 -38.83 12.68
CA ASP A 237 19.41 -39.51 12.77
C ASP A 237 20.62 -38.56 12.63
N GLY A 238 20.43 -37.43 11.95
CA GLY A 238 21.45 -36.39 11.73
C GLY A 238 21.47 -35.25 12.75
N GLY A 239 20.47 -35.16 13.64
CA GLY A 239 20.32 -34.01 14.56
C GLY A 239 18.91 -33.85 15.15
N LEU A 240 18.73 -32.80 15.94
CA LEU A 240 17.44 -32.45 16.56
C LEU A 240 16.83 -31.25 15.88
N GLU A 241 15.54 -31.31 15.59
CA GLU A 241 14.73 -30.17 15.20
C GLU A 241 14.08 -29.61 16.47
N VAL A 242 14.40 -28.38 16.80
CA VAL A 242 13.97 -27.74 18.05
C VAL A 242 13.33 -26.39 17.77
N LYS A 243 12.33 -26.02 18.57
CA LYS A 243 11.64 -24.74 18.50
C LYS A 243 12.05 -23.88 19.69
N LEU A 244 12.55 -22.66 19.46
CA LEU A 244 12.87 -21.75 20.55
C LEU A 244 11.59 -21.30 21.24
N VAL A 245 11.55 -21.39 22.57
CA VAL A 245 10.38 -20.98 23.38
C VAL A 245 10.20 -19.46 23.33
N ASP A 246 11.29 -18.70 23.28
CA ASP A 246 11.25 -17.23 23.38
C ASP A 246 10.84 -16.52 22.08
N HIS A 247 11.04 -17.16 20.93
CA HIS A 247 10.85 -16.53 19.62
C HIS A 247 10.00 -17.33 18.63
N ASP A 248 9.47 -18.48 19.05
CA ASP A 248 8.68 -19.39 18.21
C ASP A 248 9.39 -19.80 16.89
N MET A 249 10.73 -19.77 16.90
CA MET A 249 11.55 -20.03 15.71
C MET A 249 12.01 -21.48 15.68
N GLU A 250 11.92 -22.10 14.50
CA GLU A 250 12.44 -23.45 14.27
C GLU A 250 13.94 -23.41 13.93
N THR A 251 14.72 -24.26 14.60
CA THR A 251 16.16 -24.43 14.37
C THR A 251 16.54 -25.90 14.37
N PHE A 252 17.67 -26.19 13.72
CA PHE A 252 18.22 -27.53 13.62
C PHE A 252 19.56 -27.61 14.34
N ILE A 253 19.64 -28.46 15.36
CA ILE A 253 20.87 -28.79 16.08
C ILE A 253 21.51 -30.00 15.41
N LYS A 254 22.75 -29.86 14.95
CA LYS A 254 23.51 -30.97 14.37
C LYS A 254 23.96 -31.95 15.45
N ARG A 255 24.13 -33.21 15.08
CA ARG A 255 24.68 -34.25 15.97
C ARG A 255 26.01 -33.86 16.64
N SER A 256 26.89 -33.14 15.94
CA SER A 256 28.18 -32.66 16.44
C SER A 256 28.07 -31.60 17.55
N ASP A 257 26.90 -30.99 17.69
CA ASP A 257 26.63 -29.83 18.53
C ASP A 257 25.77 -30.18 19.75
N LEU A 258 25.42 -31.47 19.92
CA LEU A 258 24.60 -32.02 21.00
C LEU A 258 25.36 -32.20 22.32
N SER A 259 26.63 -32.58 22.27
CA SER A 259 27.46 -32.83 23.46
C SER A 259 28.95 -32.79 23.10
N ARG A 260 29.79 -32.47 24.10
CA ARG A 260 31.26 -32.50 24.00
C ARG A 260 31.79 -33.91 23.71
N ASP A 261 31.20 -34.92 24.35
CA ASP A 261 31.66 -36.29 24.29
C ASP A 261 31.04 -37.05 23.12
N ARG A 262 31.89 -37.73 22.34
CA ARG A 262 31.49 -38.41 21.10
C ARG A 262 30.48 -39.53 21.35
N ASP A 263 30.50 -40.13 22.54
CA ASP A 263 29.57 -41.19 22.94
C ASP A 263 28.20 -40.65 23.36
N GLU A 264 28.11 -39.37 23.74
CA GLU A 264 26.89 -38.69 24.18
C GLU A 264 26.21 -37.86 23.08
N GLN A 265 26.78 -37.82 21.88
CA GLN A 265 26.19 -37.21 20.68
C GLN A 265 25.07 -38.09 20.07
N ARG A 266 24.25 -38.75 20.88
CA ARG A 266 23.12 -39.58 20.41
C ARG A 266 21.83 -38.76 20.45
N PRO A 267 21.18 -38.50 19.30
CA PRO A 267 19.88 -37.82 19.25
C PRO A 267 18.80 -38.54 20.08
N GLU A 268 18.90 -39.87 20.20
CA GLU A 268 17.99 -40.74 20.97
C GLU A 268 17.91 -40.43 22.47
N ARG A 269 18.85 -39.63 23.02
CA ARG A 269 18.80 -39.21 24.42
C ARG A 269 17.69 -38.19 24.69
N PHE A 270 17.23 -37.50 23.65
CA PHE A 270 16.26 -36.43 23.77
C PHE A 270 14.88 -36.92 23.37
N ALA A 271 13.87 -36.65 24.20
CA ALA A 271 12.48 -36.95 23.89
C ALA A 271 11.83 -35.75 23.18
N VAL A 272 10.87 -36.04 22.28
CA VAL A 272 10.01 -35.00 21.69
C VAL A 272 9.22 -34.30 22.81
N GLY A 273 9.26 -32.97 22.85
CA GLY A 273 8.69 -32.12 23.89
C GLY A 273 9.63 -31.78 25.06
N GLN A 274 10.87 -32.28 25.04
CA GLN A 274 11.86 -31.93 26.08
C GLN A 274 12.42 -30.53 25.85
N LYS A 275 12.49 -29.73 26.92
CA LYS A 275 13.17 -28.43 26.92
C LYS A 275 14.67 -28.62 27.12
N VAL A 276 15.47 -28.04 26.25
CA VAL A 276 16.92 -28.07 26.25
C VAL A 276 17.46 -26.65 26.15
N ASP A 277 18.43 -26.32 26.99
CA ASP A 277 19.11 -25.04 26.92
C ASP A 277 20.28 -25.15 25.94
N ALA A 278 20.34 -24.23 24.99
CA ALA A 278 21.36 -24.22 23.96
C ALA A 278 21.90 -22.80 23.75
N ARG A 279 23.14 -22.70 23.29
CA ARG A 279 23.75 -21.42 22.99
C ARG A 279 23.67 -21.08 21.51
N VAL A 280 23.29 -19.84 21.18
CA VAL A 280 23.29 -19.35 19.80
C VAL A 280 24.72 -19.16 19.31
N THR A 281 25.15 -19.97 18.34
CA THR A 281 26.49 -19.88 17.73
C THR A 281 26.51 -18.91 16.56
N THR A 282 25.54 -19.05 15.65
CA THR A 282 25.43 -18.24 14.45
C THR A 282 23.99 -17.76 14.30
N PHE A 283 23.86 -16.45 14.07
CA PHE A 283 22.60 -15.79 13.76
C PHE A 283 22.74 -15.14 12.39
N ASP A 284 22.01 -15.67 11.40
CA ASP A 284 21.93 -15.08 10.07
C ASP A 284 20.69 -14.19 9.95
N LYS A 285 20.92 -12.88 9.97
CA LYS A 285 19.90 -11.82 9.87
C LYS A 285 19.10 -11.86 8.57
N LYS A 286 19.67 -12.42 7.48
CA LYS A 286 19.02 -12.40 6.16
C LYS A 286 18.09 -13.59 5.95
N THR A 287 18.49 -14.77 6.43
CA THR A 287 17.72 -16.01 6.22
C THR A 287 16.86 -16.40 7.42
N ARG A 288 16.92 -15.61 8.52
CA ARG A 288 16.27 -15.91 9.81
C ARG A 288 16.66 -17.29 10.36
N ARG A 289 17.81 -17.83 9.94
CA ARG A 289 18.33 -19.10 10.44
C ARG A 289 19.18 -18.85 11.67
N ILE A 290 18.80 -19.49 12.76
CA ILE A 290 19.57 -19.57 13.99
C ILE A 290 20.22 -20.94 14.02
N THR A 291 21.50 -21.01 14.38
CA THR A 291 22.15 -22.28 14.73
C THR A 291 22.44 -22.25 16.22
N VAL A 292 21.87 -23.21 16.96
CA VAL A 292 22.06 -23.35 18.39
C VAL A 292 22.88 -24.61 18.68
N SER A 293 23.68 -24.58 19.74
CA SER A 293 24.56 -25.67 20.14
C SER A 293 24.57 -25.82 21.66
N ILE A 294 24.32 -27.04 22.14
CA ILE A 294 24.39 -27.42 23.55
C ILE A 294 25.87 -27.52 23.97
N LYS A 295 26.72 -28.09 23.10
CA LYS A 295 28.18 -28.12 23.30
C LYS A 295 28.79 -26.74 23.55
N ALA A 296 28.30 -25.71 22.85
CA ALA A 296 28.81 -24.34 23.02
C ALA A 296 28.38 -23.70 24.37
N LEU A 297 27.30 -24.17 24.98
CA LEU A 297 26.89 -23.81 26.34
C LEU A 297 27.86 -24.42 27.36
N GLU A 298 28.05 -25.75 27.30
CA GLU A 298 28.92 -26.51 28.21
C GLU A 298 30.36 -25.99 28.23
N ILE A 299 30.96 -25.78 27.04
CA ILE A 299 32.35 -25.27 26.91
C ILE A 299 32.51 -23.91 27.58
N ALA A 300 31.47 -23.09 27.58
CA ALA A 300 31.56 -21.76 28.11
C ALA A 300 31.23 -21.66 29.58
N GLU A 301 30.31 -22.46 30.09
CA GLU A 301 30.16 -22.65 31.54
C GLU A 301 31.47 -23.16 32.15
N GLU A 302 32.13 -24.13 31.48
CA GLU A 302 33.43 -24.63 31.91
C GLU A 302 34.52 -23.55 31.79
N LYS A 303 34.56 -22.77 30.71
CA LYS A 303 35.51 -21.65 30.57
C LYS A 303 35.30 -20.57 31.63
N GLU A 304 34.06 -20.29 31.99
CA GLU A 304 33.69 -19.30 33.01
C GLU A 304 34.00 -19.84 34.42
N ALA A 305 33.73 -21.13 34.67
CA ALA A 305 34.12 -21.83 35.88
C ALA A 305 35.65 -21.91 36.04
N VAL A 306 36.40 -22.20 34.97
CA VAL A 306 37.87 -22.22 34.97
C VAL A 306 38.44 -20.82 35.15
N ALA A 307 37.79 -19.76 34.64
CA ALA A 307 38.20 -18.39 34.89
C ALA A 307 37.94 -17.95 36.34
N GLN A 308 36.82 -18.37 36.93
CA GLN A 308 36.49 -18.12 38.34
C GLN A 308 37.36 -18.94 39.30
N PHE A 309 37.62 -20.23 39.01
CA PHE A 309 38.48 -21.07 39.85
C PHE A 309 39.97 -20.85 39.63
N GLY A 310 40.39 -20.49 38.41
CA GLY A 310 41.77 -20.16 38.07
C GLY A 310 42.24 -18.84 38.67
N SER A 311 41.32 -17.96 39.07
CA SER A 311 41.64 -16.71 39.77
C SER A 311 41.73 -16.87 41.29
N THR A 312 41.37 -18.02 41.85
CA THR A 312 41.44 -18.27 43.31
C THR A 312 42.62 -19.13 43.78
N ASP A 313 43.45 -19.71 42.90
CA ASP A 313 44.66 -20.42 43.37
C ASP A 313 45.83 -20.45 42.35
N SER A 314 46.18 -19.29 41.78
CA SER A 314 47.47 -19.13 41.07
C SER A 314 48.43 -18.24 41.87
N GLY A 315 48.65 -18.63 43.13
CA GLY A 315 49.71 -18.10 43.97
C GLY A 315 51.05 -18.76 43.66
N ALA A 316 51.96 -17.95 43.10
CA ALA A 316 53.39 -18.20 42.89
C ALA A 316 53.80 -19.14 41.73
N SER A 317 54.06 -18.51 40.58
CA SER A 317 55.07 -18.99 39.62
C SER A 317 56.42 -19.10 40.33
N LEU A 318 57.16 -20.18 40.09
CA LEU A 318 58.53 -20.40 40.56
C LEU A 318 59.48 -19.21 40.24
N GLY A 319 59.12 -18.37 39.25
CA GLY A 319 59.84 -17.16 38.87
C GLY A 319 59.74 -16.02 39.87
N ASP A 320 58.62 -15.87 40.60
CA ASP A 320 58.42 -14.77 41.55
C ASP A 320 59.18 -14.99 42.85
N ILE A 321 59.32 -16.25 43.28
CA ILE A 321 60.10 -16.63 44.47
C ILE A 321 61.61 -16.47 44.20
N LEU A 322 62.08 -16.81 42.99
CA LEU A 322 63.49 -16.63 42.60
C LEU A 322 63.86 -15.14 42.43
N GLY A 323 62.96 -14.35 41.84
CA GLY A 323 63.14 -12.91 41.67
C GLY A 323 63.19 -12.13 42.98
N ALA A 324 62.37 -12.52 43.97
CA ALA A 324 62.38 -11.91 45.30
C ALA A 324 63.65 -12.26 46.11
N ALA A 325 64.22 -13.44 45.91
CA ALA A 325 65.47 -13.85 46.57
C ALA A 325 66.70 -13.12 46.01
N LEU A 326 66.79 -12.92 44.68
CA LEU A 326 67.89 -12.16 44.08
C LEU A 326 67.84 -10.66 44.45
N LYS A 327 66.64 -10.08 44.52
CA LYS A 327 66.49 -8.65 44.85
C LYS A 327 66.90 -8.34 46.30
N LYS A 328 66.73 -9.30 47.22
CA LYS A 328 67.20 -9.19 48.61
C LYS A 328 68.72 -9.30 48.79
N GLN A 329 69.43 -9.82 47.79
CA GLN A 329 70.89 -9.96 47.83
C GLN A 329 71.59 -8.71 47.26
N GLY A 330 70.98 -8.03 46.29
CA GLY A 330 71.50 -6.76 45.73
C GLY A 330 71.41 -5.57 46.70
N ASP A 331 70.35 -5.48 47.51
CA ASP A 331 70.16 -4.35 48.46
C ASP A 331 71.05 -4.43 49.73
N LYS A 332 71.87 -5.49 49.88
CA LYS A 332 72.80 -5.65 51.02
C LYS A 332 74.25 -5.25 50.74
N GLU A 333 74.60 -4.94 49.49
CA GLU A 333 75.97 -4.55 49.11
C GLU A 333 76.17 -3.02 48.92
N GLU A 334 75.14 -2.20 49.14
CA GLU A 334 75.22 -0.74 49.00
C GLU A 334 74.97 0.07 50.29
N LYS A 335 75.35 -0.49 51.45
CA LYS A 335 75.47 0.25 52.72
C LYS A 335 76.79 0.00 53.41
#